data_AF-A0A151REN5-F1
#
_entry.id   AF-A0A151REN5-F1
#
_cell.length_a   1.000
_cell.length_b   1.000
_cell.length_c   1.000
_cell.angle_alpha   90.00
_cell.angle_beta   90.00
_cell.angle_gamma   90.00
#
_symmetry.space_group_name_H-M   'P 1'
#
loop_
_entity.id
_entity.type
_entity.pdbx_description
1 polymer ?
#
loop_
_entity_poly.entity_id
_entity_poly.type
_entity_poly.pdbx_seq_one_letter_code
_entity_poly.pdbx_strand_id
1 'polypeptide(L)' 'PRTPLVAIVLKGSNYKAWARVMKTALHAKMKLGFIDGSTKKPTIKLGGYPNWEKANSMAMT' A
#
# COMPACT_ATOMS: atom_id res chain seq x y z
N PRO A 1 -17.62 -8.52 5.69
CA PRO A 1 -17.51 -8.13 4.26
C PRO A 1 -16.17 -7.45 3.97
N ARG A 2 -15.31 -8.04 3.12
CA ARG A 2 -14.03 -7.43 2.71
C ARG A 2 -14.33 -6.47 1.56
N THR A 3 -14.29 -5.17 1.83
CA THR A 3 -14.53 -4.16 0.80
C THR A 3 -13.32 -4.10 -0.14
N PRO A 4 -13.51 -4.26 -1.46
CA PRO A 4 -12.41 -4.20 -2.42
C PRO A 4 -11.74 -2.82 -2.39
N LEU A 5 -10.41 -2.80 -2.41
CA LEU A 5 -9.62 -1.56 -2.31
C LEU A 5 -9.87 -0.61 -3.48
N VAL A 6 -10.14 -1.17 -4.66
CA VAL A 6 -10.51 -0.44 -5.87
C VAL A 6 -11.72 -1.13 -6.51
N ALA A 7 -12.63 -0.33 -7.08
CA ALA A 7 -13.81 -0.84 -7.79
C ALA A 7 -13.46 -1.47 -9.15
N ILE A 8 -12.30 -1.11 -9.72
CA ILE A 8 -11.82 -1.68 -10.99
C ILE A 8 -11.13 -3.01 -10.70
N VAL A 9 -11.65 -4.09 -11.28
CA VAL A 9 -11.02 -5.41 -11.26
C VAL A 9 -9.92 -5.46 -12.31
N LEU A 10 -8.75 -6.02 -11.97
CA LEU A 10 -7.65 -6.18 -12.91
C LEU A 10 -8.05 -7.16 -14.02
N LYS A 11 -7.93 -6.71 -15.26
CA LYS A 11 -8.05 -7.46 -16.51
C LYS A 11 -6.80 -7.17 -17.33
N GLY A 12 -6.31 -8.13 -18.12
CA GLY A 12 -5.05 -7.94 -18.87
C GLY A 12 -4.98 -6.63 -19.66
N SER A 13 -6.08 -6.25 -20.32
CA SER A 13 -6.18 -5.02 -21.12
C SER A 13 -6.30 -3.72 -20.32
N ASN A 14 -6.70 -3.76 -19.05
CA ASN A 14 -6.97 -2.55 -18.26
C ASN A 14 -5.88 -2.20 -17.25
N TYR A 15 -4.70 -2.85 -17.32
CA TYR A 15 -3.61 -2.68 -16.36
C TYR A 15 -3.27 -1.22 -16.08
N LYS A 16 -3.18 -0.36 -17.11
CA LYS A 16 -2.83 1.05 -16.94
C LYS A 16 -3.85 1.82 -16.09
N ALA A 17 -5.15 1.58 -16.35
CA ALA A 17 -6.22 2.19 -15.58
C ALA A 17 -6.24 1.63 -14.16
N TRP A 18 -6.22 0.30 -14.02
CA TRP A 18 -6.19 -0.39 -12.74
C TRP A 18 -5.02 0.08 -11.85
N ALA A 19 -3.80 0.12 -12.40
CA ALA A 19 -2.60 0.52 -11.69
C ALA A 19 -2.67 1.97 -11.21
N ARG A 20 -3.28 2.88 -11.99
CA ARG A 20 -3.48 4.27 -11.57
C ARG A 20 -4.40 4.35 -10.36
N VAL A 21 -5.58 3.70 -10.42
CA VAL A 21 -6.55 3.75 -9.32
C VAL A 21 -6.02 3.02 -8.08
N MET A 22 -5.30 1.91 -8.27
CA MET A 22 -4.67 1.16 -7.19
C MET A 22 -3.59 1.99 -6.49
N LYS A 23 -2.71 2.67 -7.25
CA LYS A 23 -1.71 3.59 -6.69
C LYS A 23 -2.36 4.73 -5.90
N THR A 24 -3.43 5.33 -6.42
CA THR A 24 -4.16 6.39 -5.71
C THR A 24 -4.79 5.90 -4.41
N ALA A 25 -5.46 4.74 -4.42
CA ALA A 25 -6.08 4.17 -3.23
C ALA A 25 -5.04 3.80 -2.16
N LEU A 26 -3.88 3.27 -2.58
CA LEU A 26 -2.75 2.98 -1.70
C LEU A 26 -2.11 4.26 -1.15
N HIS A 27 -1.97 5.30 -1.96
CA HIS A 27 -1.45 6.59 -1.52
C HIS A 27 -2.35 7.25 -0.48
N ALA A 28 -3.66 7.25 -0.69
CA ALA A 28 -4.65 7.76 0.26
C ALA A 28 -4.61 7.04 1.63
N LYS A 29 -4.15 5.78 1.65
CA LYS A 29 -3.96 4.99 2.87
C LYS A 29 -2.53 5.01 3.40
N MET A 30 -1.66 5.85 2.84
CA MET A 30 -0.21 5.89 3.15
C MET A 30 0.51 4.54 2.99
N LYS A 31 -0.06 3.63 2.18
CA LYS A 31 0.50 2.29 1.92
C LYS A 31 1.35 2.22 0.66
N LEU A 32 1.27 3.22 -0.22
CA LEU A 32 2.01 3.22 -1.49
C LEU A 32 3.52 3.10 -1.26
N GLY A 33 4.03 3.79 -0.23
CA GLY A 33 5.46 3.78 0.07
C GLY A 33 6.03 2.43 0.50
N PHE A 34 5.19 1.50 0.96
CA PHE A 34 5.59 0.12 1.24
C PHE A 34 5.73 -0.72 -0.04
N ILE A 35 5.06 -0.32 -1.12
CA ILE A 35 5.04 -1.06 -2.40
C ILE A 35 6.10 -0.53 -3.36
N ASP A 36 6.32 0.79 -3.40
CA ASP A 36 7.35 1.40 -4.26
C ASP A 36 8.72 1.55 -3.57
N GLY A 37 8.81 1.25 -2.28
CA GLY A 37 10.05 1.30 -1.51
C GLY A 37 10.45 2.69 -0.99
N SER A 38 9.62 3.71 -1.19
CA SER A 38 9.86 5.06 -0.64
C SER A 38 9.74 5.12 0.89
N THR A 39 8.89 4.28 1.50
CA THR A 39 8.83 4.10 2.97
C THR A 39 9.92 3.14 3.41
N LYS A 40 11.11 3.69 3.69
CA LYS A 40 12.21 2.91 4.25
C LYS A 40 11.91 2.46 5.67
N LYS A 41 12.35 1.24 6.00
CA LYS A 41 12.28 0.69 7.35
C LYS A 41 13.02 1.66 8.31
N PRO A 42 12.34 2.26 9.29
CA PRO A 42 12.99 3.16 10.23
C PRO A 42 13.99 2.36 11.07
N THR A 43 15.12 2.98 11.37
CA THR A 43 16.14 2.42 12.26
C THR A 43 15.51 2.21 13.63
N ILE A 44 15.74 1.03 14.24
CA ILE A 44 15.09 0.60 15.52
C ILE A 44 15.25 1.66 16.63
N LYS A 45 16.32 2.47 16.57
CA LYS A 45 16.61 3.54 17.52
C LYS A 45 15.64 4.73 17.50
N LEU A 46 14.85 4.93 16.44
CA LEU A 46 14.07 6.16 16.24
C LEU A 46 12.61 6.09 16.74
N GLY A 47 12.22 5.06 17.51
CA GLY A 47 10.87 4.95 18.09
C GLY A 47 9.72 4.74 17.09
N GLY A 48 9.94 4.90 15.78
CA GLY A 48 8.96 4.71 14.71
C GLY A 48 8.79 3.26 14.24
N TYR A 49 9.61 2.33 14.74
CA TYR A 49 9.58 0.91 14.35
C TYR A 49 8.22 0.23 14.59
N PRO A 50 7.56 0.36 15.76
CA PRO A 50 6.28 -0.31 16.02
C PRO A 50 5.16 0.16 15.08
N ASN A 51 5.17 1.44 14.70
CA ASN A 51 4.18 2.00 13.79
C ASN A 51 4.42 1.55 12.34
N TRP A 52 5.68 1.48 11.92
CA TRP A 52 6.06 0.94 10.61
C TRP A 52 5.70 -0.55 10.50
N GLU A 53 5.98 -1.34 11.54
CA GLU A 53 5.69 -2.78 11.57
C GLU A 53 4.18 -3.06 11.51
N LYS A 54 3.37 -2.33 12.29
CA LYS A 54 1.90 -2.42 12.21
C LYS A 54 1.37 -2.10 10.81
N ALA A 55 1.86 -1.01 10.19
CA ALA A 55 1.45 -0.61 8.85
C ALA A 55 1.89 -1.62 7.77
N ASN A 56 3.09 -2.18 7.91
CA ASN A 56 3.63 -3.21 7.01
C ASN A 56 2.84 -4.52 7.08
N SER A 57 2.53 -5.01 8.29
CA SER A 57 1.75 -6.25 8.48
C SER A 57 0.33 -6.14 7.90
N MET A 58 -0.29 -4.96 7.97
CA MET A 58 -1.59 -4.71 7.33
C MET A 58 -1.53 -4.60 5.80
N ALA A 59 -0.35 -4.45 5.19
CA ALA A 59 -0.20 -4.48 3.74
C ALA A 59 -0.06 -5.90 3.18
N MET A 60 0.39 -6.85 4.02
CA MET A 60 0.59 -8.26 3.68
C MET A 60 -0.65 -9.15 3.88
N THR A 61 -1.74 -8.65 4.47
CA THR A 61 -2.98 -9.40 4.81
C THR A 61 -4.14 -9.11 3.86
#